data_AF-A0A4U0MLA6-F1
#
_entry.id   AF-A0A4U0MLA6-F1
#
_cell.length_a   1.000
_cell.length_b   1.000
_cell.length_c   1.000
_cell.angle_alpha   90.00
_cell.angle_beta   90.00
_cell.angle_gamma   90.00
#
_symmetry.space_group_name_H-M   'P 1'
#
loop_
_entity.id
_entity.type
_entity.pdbx_description
1 polymer ?
#
loop_
_entity_poly.entity_id
_entity_poly.type
_entity_poly.pdbx_seq_one_letter_code
_entity_poly.pdbx_strand_id
1 'polypeptide(L)'
;MLRTQGDVFVHIGTDFSNAAKKLRQGVDKDAAEKAFEGCDFGEIFLTIYEPIANGMFDSMDSLGERLEGIGDKLGSMAKQYAESDEQGIHTISAVGRPQI
;
A
#
# COMPACT_ATOMS: atom_id res chain seq x y z
N MET A 1 15.24 11.40 6.86
CA MET A 1 13.80 11.64 7.10
C MET A 1 12.95 11.06 5.98
N LEU A 2 13.02 11.53 4.72
CA LEU A 2 12.18 10.99 3.63
C LEU A 2 12.35 9.48 3.39
N ARG A 3 13.59 8.98 3.37
CA ARG A 3 13.86 7.54 3.20
C ARG A 3 13.20 6.70 4.29
N THR A 4 13.43 7.07 5.54
CA THR A 4 12.82 6.41 6.71
C THR A 4 11.29 6.44 6.67
N GLN A 5 10.69 7.56 6.24
CA GLN A 5 9.24 7.64 6.07
C GLN A 5 8.76 6.74 4.92
N GLY A 6 9.50 6.69 3.81
CA GLY A 6 9.23 5.78 2.70
C GLY A 6 9.21 4.32 3.14
N ASP A 7 10.24 3.89 3.89
CA ASP A 7 10.35 2.52 4.42
C ASP A 7 9.15 2.18 5.33
N VAL A 8 8.69 3.13 6.15
CA VAL A 8 7.49 2.95 7.00
C VAL A 8 6.23 2.74 6.15
N PHE A 9 6.03 3.52 5.09
CA PHE A 9 4.87 3.37 4.22
C PHE A 9 4.88 2.04 3.44
N VAL A 10 6.05 1.59 2.97
CA VAL A 10 6.20 0.26 2.37
C VAL A 10 5.82 -0.82 3.37
N HIS A 11 6.38 -0.79 4.59
CA HIS A 11 6.08 -1.77 5.61
C HIS A 11 4.60 -1.81 5.99
N ILE A 12 3.96 -0.66 6.20
CA ILE A 12 2.53 -0.58 6.52
C ILE A 12 1.69 -1.13 5.36
N GLY A 13 2.02 -0.79 4.11
CA GLY A 13 1.31 -1.29 2.94
C GLY A 13 1.41 -2.81 2.81
N THR A 14 2.60 -3.38 3.03
CA THR A 14 2.81 -4.84 2.99
C THR A 14 2.09 -5.55 4.14
N ASP A 15 2.20 -5.05 5.37
CA ASP A 15 1.54 -5.65 6.53
C ASP A 15 0.02 -5.59 6.40
N PHE A 16 -0.51 -4.46 5.93
CA PHE A 16 -1.93 -4.29 5.67
C PHE A 16 -2.43 -5.25 4.58
N SER A 17 -1.72 -5.35 3.45
CA SER A 17 -2.06 -6.28 2.36
C SER A 17 -2.06 -7.73 2.84
N ASN A 18 -1.08 -8.11 3.66
CA ASN A 18 -0.99 -9.45 4.22
C ASN A 18 -2.13 -9.74 5.21
N ALA A 19 -2.49 -8.76 6.06
CA ALA A 19 -3.62 -8.88 6.97
C ALA A 19 -4.95 -8.99 6.21
N ALA A 20 -5.15 -8.20 5.15
CA ALA A 20 -6.33 -8.25 4.30
C ALA A 20 -6.48 -9.61 3.61
N LYS A 21 -5.38 -10.18 3.08
CA LYS A 21 -5.37 -11.53 2.51
C LYS A 21 -5.73 -12.60 3.53
N LYS A 22 -5.17 -12.51 4.74
CA LYS A 22 -5.54 -13.43 5.84
C LYS A 22 -7.00 -13.30 6.24
N LEU A 23 -7.52 -12.07 6.32
CA LEU A 23 -8.94 -11.83 6.58
C LEU A 23 -9.81 -12.47 5.50
N ARG A 24 -9.47 -12.27 4.21
CA ARG A 24 -10.18 -12.89 3.07
C ARG A 24 -10.18 -14.41 3.14
N GLN A 25 -9.05 -15.01 3.51
CA GLN A 25 -8.94 -16.47 3.69
C GLN A 25 -9.70 -16.97 4.91
N GLY A 26 -9.79 -16.18 5.97
CA GLY A 26 -10.52 -16.51 7.20
C GLY A 26 -12.03 -16.32 7.09
N VAL A 27 -12.51 -15.57 6.10
CA VAL A 27 -13.93 -15.51 5.76
C VAL A 27 -14.31 -16.79 5.03
N ASP A 28 -14.89 -17.71 5.81
CA ASP A 28 -15.47 -18.95 5.32
C ASP A 28 -16.81 -18.65 4.62
N LYS A 29 -16.78 -18.65 3.28
CA LYS A 29 -17.98 -18.44 2.46
C LYS A 29 -18.99 -19.58 2.66
N ASP A 30 -18.50 -20.81 2.82
CA ASP A 30 -19.35 -21.98 3.04
C ASP A 30 -20.08 -21.88 4.39
N ALA A 31 -19.45 -21.28 5.40
CA ALA A 31 -20.11 -21.00 6.68
C ALA A 31 -21.22 -19.96 6.55
N ALA A 32 -21.03 -18.93 5.73
CA ALA A 32 -22.07 -17.93 5.45
C ALA A 32 -23.24 -18.54 4.67
N GLU A 33 -22.95 -19.34 3.63
CA GLU A 33 -23.97 -20.04 2.85
C GLU A 33 -24.76 -21.03 3.72
N LYS A 34 -24.08 -21.85 4.51
CA LYS A 34 -24.72 -22.79 5.46
C LYS A 34 -25.57 -22.09 6.53
N ALA A 35 -25.16 -20.91 6.98
CA ALA A 35 -25.91 -20.16 7.99
C ALA A 35 -27.29 -19.71 7.48
N PHE A 36 -27.45 -19.56 6.16
CA PHE A 36 -28.71 -19.16 5.53
C PHE A 36 -29.34 -20.26 4.67
N GLU A 37 -28.80 -21.48 4.72
CA GLU A 37 -29.33 -22.63 4.01
C GLU A 37 -30.76 -22.94 4.49
N GLY A 38 -31.70 -23.07 3.56
CA GLY A 38 -33.11 -23.30 3.87
C GLY A 38 -33.88 -22.08 4.38
N CYS A 39 -33.28 -20.89 4.43
CA CYS A 39 -34.00 -19.65 4.69
C CYS A 39 -34.54 -19.07 3.36
N ASP A 40 -35.84 -18.71 3.32
CA ASP A 40 -36.49 -18.12 2.13
C ASP A 40 -35.81 -16.83 1.62
N PHE A 41 -35.04 -16.14 2.48
CA PHE A 41 -34.31 -14.91 2.14
C PHE A 41 -32.81 -15.11 1.95
N GLY A 42 -32.28 -16.33 2.16
CA GLY A 42 -30.85 -16.60 2.18
C GLY A 42 -30.16 -16.26 0.86
N GLU A 43 -30.75 -16.68 -0.26
CA GLU A 43 -30.23 -16.37 -1.60
C GLU A 43 -30.21 -14.86 -1.89
N ILE A 44 -31.26 -14.13 -1.47
CA ILE A 44 -31.35 -12.67 -1.64
C ILE A 44 -30.27 -11.98 -0.81
N PHE A 45 -30.06 -12.45 0.42
CA PHE A 45 -29.01 -11.92 1.29
C PHE A 45 -27.62 -12.16 0.69
N LEU A 46 -27.33 -13.38 0.25
CA LEU A 46 -26.05 -13.74 -0.36
C LEU A 46 -25.78 -12.95 -1.65
N THR A 47 -26.81 -12.73 -2.47
CA THR A 47 -26.73 -11.91 -3.69
C THR A 47 -26.25 -10.47 -3.42
N ILE A 48 -26.59 -9.91 -2.25
CA ILE A 48 -26.17 -8.57 -1.84
C ILE A 48 -24.86 -8.61 -1.06
N TYR A 49 -24.70 -9.58 -0.17
CA TYR A 49 -23.56 -9.71 0.73
C TYR A 49 -22.26 -10.01 -0.01
N GLU A 50 -22.27 -10.96 -0.95
CA GLU A 50 -21.04 -11.39 -1.63
C GLU A 50 -20.38 -10.27 -2.43
N PRO A 51 -21.08 -9.48 -3.27
CA PRO A 51 -20.46 -8.37 -3.98
C PRO A 51 -19.88 -7.31 -3.05
N ILE A 52 -20.55 -7.02 -1.93
CA ILE A 52 -20.07 -6.04 -0.95
C ILE A 52 -18.80 -6.56 -0.28
N ALA A 53 -18.80 -7.81 0.20
CA ALA A 53 -17.64 -8.42 0.82
C ALA A 53 -16.46 -8.51 -0.15
N ASN A 54 -16.68 -8.95 -1.40
CA ASN A 54 -15.65 -8.97 -2.43
C ASN A 54 -15.11 -7.56 -2.72
N GLY A 55 -15.99 -6.55 -2.86
CA GLY A 55 -15.60 -5.17 -3.10
C GLY A 55 -14.81 -4.55 -1.94
N MET A 56 -15.10 -4.94 -0.69
CA MET A 56 -14.28 -4.58 0.47
C MET A 56 -12.87 -5.15 0.38
N PHE A 57 -12.73 -6.43 -0.02
CA PHE A 57 -11.41 -7.05 -0.19
C PHE A 57 -10.62 -6.39 -1.33
N ASP A 58 -11.25 -6.11 -2.47
CA ASP A 58 -10.60 -5.43 -3.59
C ASP A 58 -10.16 -4.00 -3.18
N SER A 59 -10.97 -3.32 -2.37
CA SER A 59 -10.62 -2.00 -1.82
C SER A 59 -9.44 -2.07 -0.85
N MET A 60 -9.36 -3.13 -0.03
CA MET A 60 -8.24 -3.35 0.88
C MET A 60 -6.95 -3.64 0.11
N ASP A 61 -6.98 -4.51 -0.91
CA ASP A 61 -5.80 -4.78 -1.75
C ASP A 61 -5.30 -3.49 -2.42
N SER A 62 -6.20 -2.71 -3.02
CA SER A 62 -5.88 -1.40 -3.63
C SER A 62 -5.28 -0.39 -2.64
N LEU A 63 -5.78 -0.36 -1.39
CA LEU A 63 -5.23 0.52 -0.36
C LEU A 63 -3.81 0.10 0.04
N GLY A 64 -3.56 -1.21 0.18
CA GLY A 64 -2.23 -1.75 0.45
C GLY A 64 -1.20 -1.35 -0.61
N GLU A 65 -1.52 -1.58 -1.88
CA GLU A 65 -0.67 -1.18 -3.02
C GLU A 65 -0.39 0.32 -3.06
N ARG A 66 -1.39 1.15 -2.74
CA ARG A 66 -1.21 2.62 -2.70
C ARG A 66 -0.26 3.05 -1.59
N LEU A 67 -0.32 2.40 -0.43
CA LEU A 67 0.59 2.68 0.68
C LEU A 67 2.03 2.30 0.33
N GLU A 68 2.23 1.13 -0.28
CA GLU A 68 3.55 0.73 -0.81
C GLU A 68 4.06 1.73 -1.85
N GLY A 69 3.21 2.12 -2.82
CA GLY A 69 3.58 3.08 -3.86
C GLY A 69 3.89 4.50 -3.34
N ILE A 70 3.29 4.92 -2.22
CA ILE A 70 3.71 6.15 -1.52
C ILE A 70 5.12 5.99 -0.96
N GLY A 71 5.39 4.83 -0.34
CA GLY A 71 6.70 4.50 0.20
C GLY A 71 7.81 4.52 -0.86
N ASP A 72 7.57 3.88 -2.00
CA ASP A 72 8.50 3.85 -3.14
C ASP A 72 8.82 5.24 -3.70
N LYS A 73 7.80 6.10 -3.80
CA LYS A 73 7.97 7.48 -4.25
C LYS A 73 8.81 8.30 -3.26
N LEU A 74 8.54 8.18 -1.96
CA LEU A 74 9.32 8.87 -0.93
C LEU A 74 10.78 8.38 -0.90
N GLY A 75 11.00 7.07 -1.06
CA GLY A 75 12.34 6.49 -1.19
C GLY A 75 13.08 7.02 -2.43
N SER A 76 12.39 7.09 -3.57
CA SER A 76 12.94 7.64 -4.82
C SER A 76 13.29 9.13 -4.69
N MET A 77 12.42 9.92 -4.07
CA MET A 77 12.69 11.33 -3.79
C MET A 77 13.91 11.49 -2.88
N ALA A 78 14.02 10.69 -1.81
CA ALA A 78 15.17 10.74 -0.92
C ALA A 78 16.49 10.45 -1.65
N LYS A 79 16.49 9.49 -2.58
CA LYS A 79 17.64 9.18 -3.44
C LYS A 79 17.99 10.35 -4.36
N GLN A 80 17.00 10.92 -5.05
CA GLN A 80 17.20 12.08 -5.94
C GLN A 80 17.75 13.30 -5.20
N TYR A 81 17.29 13.57 -3.98
CA TYR A 81 17.84 14.64 -3.15
C TYR A 81 19.31 14.40 -2.80
N ALA A 82 19.68 13.18 -2.38
CA ALA A 82 21.06 12.85 -2.06
C ALA A 82 21.99 12.99 -3.28
N GLU A 83 21.56 12.51 -4.44
CA GLU A 83 22.32 12.64 -5.70
C GLU A 83 22.43 14.10 -6.17
N SER A 84 21.40 14.91 -5.96
CA SER A 84 21.40 16.34 -6.30
C SER A 84 22.33 17.15 -5.38
N ASP A 85 22.35 16.84 -4.08
CA ASP A 85 23.29 17.47 -3.13
C ASP A 85 24.74 17.14 -3.50
N GLU A 86 25.02 15.89 -3.89
CA GLU A 86 26.35 15.47 -4.35
C GLU A 86 26.78 16.23 -5.62
N GLN A 87 25.89 16.37 -6.61
CA GLN A 87 26.14 17.14 -7.84
C GLN A 87 26.29 18.65 -7.59
N GLY A 88 25.53 19.20 -6.63
CA GLY A 88 25.64 20.59 -6.18
C GLY A 88 27.00 20.88 -5.51
N ILE A 89 27.49 19.94 -4.69
CA ILE A 89 28.83 20.04 -4.09
C ILE A 89 29.91 19.98 -5.18
N HIS A 90 29.76 19.13 -6.20
CA HIS A 90 30.71 19.06 -7.32
C HIS A 90 30.75 20.32 -8.18
N THR A 91 29.61 20.99 -8.40
CA THR A 91 29.58 22.25 -9.17
C THR A 91 30.15 23.43 -8.41
N ILE A 92 29.90 23.54 -7.10
CA ILE A 92 30.47 24.63 -6.28
C ILE A 92 31.98 24.46 -6.10
N SER A 93 32.46 23.22 -5.94
CA SER A 93 33.91 22.94 -5.82
C SER A 93 34.69 23.09 -7.12
N ALA A 94 34.01 23.07 -8.28
CA ALA A 94 34.61 23.35 -9.59
C ALA A 94 34.77 24.86 -9.89
N VAL A 95 34.13 25.75 -9.13
CA VAL A 95 34.36 27.19 -9.22
C VAL A 95 35.63 27.54 -8.45
N GLY A 96 36.76 27.54 -9.14
CA GLY A 96 38.04 27.97 -8.58
C GLY A 96 37.95 29.36 -7.97
N ARG A 97 38.47 29.54 -6.74
CA ARG A 97 38.55 30.86 -6.09
C ARG A 97 39.20 31.87 -7.05
N PRO A 98 38.61 33.07 -7.25
CA PRO A 98 39.28 34.11 -8.00
C PRO A 98 40.59 34.44 -7.29
N GLN A 99 41.71 34.31 -7.99
CA GLN A 99 42.97 34.87 -7.51
C GLN A 99 42.84 36.38 -7.58
N ILE A 100 42.77 37.01 -6.41
CA ILE A 100 42.89 38.47 -6.22
C ILE A 100 44.37 38.77 -5.94
#